data_AF-A0A095ZAA5-F1
#
_entry.id   AF-A0A095ZAA5-F1
#
_cell.length_a   1.000
_cell.length_b   1.000
_cell.length_c   1.000
_cell.angle_alpha   90.00
_cell.angle_beta   90.00
_cell.angle_gamma   90.00
#
_symmetry.space_group_name_H-M   'P 1'
#
loop_
_entity.id
_entity.type
_entity.pdbx_description
1 polymer ?
#
loop_
_entity_poly.entity_id
_entity_poly.type
_entity_poly.pdbx_seq_one_letter_code
_entity_poly.pdbx_strand_id
1 'polypeptide(L)'
;MDELMKVARDCFYSPIYMKKNRPAYKLSVLCDEDKLEDVEDIIFSNTSSIGIRKIEVERSVLERMIINIDYEGLRLSYKKVFHKDKSYVYPEYESAKDLAAQNSLSIKEAFDKMKLIYGGNCEKN
;
A
#
# COMPACT_ATOMS: atom_id res chain seq x y z
N MET A 1 -6.62 -10.26 9.42
CA MET A 1 -6.06 -9.31 8.44
C MET A 1 -6.06 -7.92 9.06
N ASP A 2 -7.24 -7.39 9.39
CA ASP A 2 -7.39 -6.02 9.88
C ASP A 2 -6.60 -5.73 11.17
N GLU A 3 -6.63 -6.63 12.16
CA GLU A 3 -5.80 -6.48 13.37
C GLU A 3 -4.31 -6.47 13.07
N LEU A 4 -3.84 -7.32 12.15
CA LEU A 4 -2.44 -7.35 11.74
C LEU A 4 -2.05 -6.05 11.06
N MET A 5 -2.90 -5.49 10.21
CA MET A 5 -2.61 -4.24 9.50
C MET A 5 -2.45 -3.01 10.42
N LYS A 6 -2.85 -3.10 11.70
CA LYS A 6 -2.60 -2.04 12.69
C LYS A 6 -1.14 -1.99 13.18
N VAL A 7 -0.43 -3.11 13.13
CA VAL A 7 0.94 -3.26 13.66
C VAL A 7 1.96 -3.68 12.60
N ALA A 8 1.50 -4.32 11.52
CA ALA A 8 2.32 -4.78 10.42
C ALA A 8 2.55 -3.68 9.37
N ARG A 9 3.68 -3.79 8.67
CA ARG A 9 3.99 -2.99 7.47
C ARG A 9 3.22 -3.48 6.25
N ASP A 10 3.02 -4.79 6.15
CA ASP A 10 2.24 -5.43 5.10
C ASP A 10 1.77 -6.82 5.54
N CYS A 11 0.67 -7.29 4.97
CA CYS A 11 0.16 -8.63 5.23
C CYS A 11 -0.54 -9.16 3.99
N PHE A 12 -0.28 -10.41 3.62
CA PHE A 12 -0.88 -11.00 2.42
C PHE A 12 -1.00 -12.52 2.52
N TYR A 13 -1.86 -13.07 1.68
CA TYR A 13 -2.11 -14.49 1.57
C TYR A 13 -1.54 -15.05 0.27
N SER A 14 -0.90 -16.21 0.33
CA SER A 14 -0.56 -17.01 -0.85
C SER A 14 -1.36 -18.31 -0.82
N PRO A 15 -2.15 -18.64 -1.85
CA PRO A 15 -2.80 -19.94 -1.93
C PRO A 15 -1.73 -21.02 -2.10
N ILE A 16 -1.82 -22.09 -1.31
CA ILE A 16 -0.89 -23.23 -1.32
C ILE A 16 -1.65 -24.55 -1.20
N TYR A 17 -1.00 -25.64 -1.56
CA TYR A 17 -1.42 -26.99 -1.21
C TYR A 17 -0.51 -27.55 -0.13
N MET A 18 -1.10 -28.09 0.93
CA MET A 18 -0.40 -28.81 1.99
C MET A 18 -0.47 -30.32 1.77
N LYS A 19 0.23 -31.08 2.62
CA LYS A 19 0.17 -32.55 2.63
C LYS A 19 -1.28 -33.06 2.60
N LYS A 20 -1.48 -34.25 2.01
CA LYS A 20 -2.80 -34.86 1.80
C LYS A 20 -3.72 -34.03 0.89
N ASN A 21 -3.14 -33.31 -0.07
CA ASN A 21 -3.85 -32.51 -1.08
C ASN A 21 -4.84 -31.49 -0.46
N ARG A 22 -4.43 -30.84 0.64
CA ARG A 22 -5.29 -29.90 1.37
C ARG A 22 -5.04 -28.48 0.85
N PRO A 23 -6.03 -27.82 0.24
CA PRO A 23 -5.91 -26.39 -0.10
C PRO A 23 -5.79 -25.58 1.20
N ALA A 24 -4.89 -24.60 1.21
CA ALA A 24 -4.71 -23.70 2.34
C ALA A 24 -4.21 -22.33 1.88
N TYR A 25 -4.13 -21.39 2.82
CA TYR A 25 -3.50 -20.09 2.62
C TYR A 25 -2.30 -19.95 3.52
N LYS A 26 -1.16 -19.55 2.93
CA LYS A 26 0.01 -19.09 3.67
C LYS A 26 -0.17 -17.61 3.99
N LEU A 27 -0.36 -17.29 5.26
CA LEU A 27 -0.30 -15.93 5.77
C LEU A 27 1.17 -15.49 5.84
N SER A 28 1.49 -14.36 5.22
CA SER A 28 2.81 -13.72 5.30
C SER A 28 2.63 -12.30 5.84
N VAL A 29 3.43 -11.93 6.83
CA VAL A 29 3.36 -10.62 7.49
C VAL A 29 4.76 -10.00 7.46
N LEU A 30 4.85 -8.74 7.04
CA LEU A 30 6.05 -7.92 7.16
C LEU A 30 5.82 -6.94 8.31
N CYS A 31 6.74 -6.90 9.27
CA CYS A 31 6.68 -5.99 10.41
C CYS A 31 8.09 -5.51 10.76
N ASP A 32 8.15 -4.41 11.51
CA ASP A 32 9.41 -3.98 12.11
C ASP A 32 9.75 -4.88 13.31
N GLU A 33 11.02 -4.97 13.67
CA GLU A 33 11.50 -5.87 14.74
C GLU A 33 10.82 -5.62 16.09
N ASP A 34 10.53 -4.36 16.42
CA ASP A 34 9.84 -3.94 17.64
C ASP A 34 8.36 -4.32 17.69
N LYS A 35 7.80 -4.81 16.57
CA LYS A 35 6.40 -5.28 16.45
C LYS A 35 6.27 -6.79 16.35
N LEU A 36 7.38 -7.52 16.50
CA LEU A 36 7.40 -8.96 16.31
C LEU A 36 6.46 -9.68 17.29
N GLU A 37 6.55 -9.37 18.58
CA GLU A 37 5.73 -10.01 19.63
C GLU A 37 4.23 -9.73 19.41
N ASP A 38 3.86 -8.47 19.15
CA ASP A 38 2.48 -8.07 18.82
C ASP A 38 1.91 -8.90 17.65
N VAL A 39 2.69 -9.07 16.59
CA VAL A 39 2.29 -9.83 15.40
C VAL A 39 2.12 -11.31 15.72
N GLU A 40 3.03 -11.90 16.50
CA GLU A 40 2.94 -13.31 16.90
C GLU A 40 1.70 -13.57 17.74
N ASP A 41 1.43 -12.71 18.73
CA ASP A 41 0.27 -12.82 19.60
C ASP A 41 -1.04 -12.72 18.82
N ILE A 42 -1.13 -11.78 17.87
CA ILE A 42 -2.31 -11.66 17.00
C ILE A 42 -2.50 -12.95 16.18
N ILE A 43 -1.43 -13.51 15.62
CA ILE A 43 -1.52 -14.74 14.81
C ILE A 43 -1.93 -15.94 15.67
N PHE A 44 -1.30 -16.15 16.84
CA PHE A 44 -1.63 -17.28 17.70
C PHE A 44 -3.02 -17.18 18.31
N SER A 45 -3.46 -15.97 18.67
CA SER A 45 -4.78 -15.76 19.28
C SER A 45 -5.94 -15.92 18.28
N ASN A 46 -5.71 -15.62 17.00
CA ASN A 46 -6.76 -15.53 15.99
C ASN A 46 -6.68 -16.60 14.90
N THR A 47 -5.69 -17.49 14.94
CA THR A 47 -5.52 -18.56 13.95
C THR A 47 -5.26 -19.91 14.62
N SER A 48 -5.42 -20.99 13.87
CA SER A 48 -5.06 -22.34 14.35
C SER A 48 -3.58 -22.68 14.16
N SER A 49 -2.72 -21.69 13.94
CA SER A 49 -1.29 -21.94 13.73
C SER A 49 -0.64 -22.38 15.04
N ILE A 50 0.21 -23.39 14.97
CA ILE A 50 0.97 -23.92 16.13
C ILE A 50 2.39 -23.36 16.15
N GLY A 51 2.83 -22.71 15.07
CA GLY A 51 4.15 -22.09 14.99
C GLY A 51 4.27 -21.11 13.84
N ILE A 52 5.23 -20.20 13.97
CA ILE A 52 5.53 -19.15 12.99
C ILE A 52 7.00 -19.29 12.59
N ARG A 53 7.30 -19.04 11.31
CA ARG A 53 8.67 -18.99 10.80
C ARG A 53 9.04 -17.55 10.54
N LYS A 54 10.19 -17.12 11.08
CA LYS A 54 10.67 -15.74 11.03
C LYS A 54 11.93 -15.68 10.18
N ILE A 55 12.00 -14.69 9.29
CA ILE A 55 13.19 -14.39 8.50
C ILE A 55 13.39 -12.87 8.52
N GLU A 56 14.61 -12.44 8.79
CA GLU A 56 14.99 -11.04 8.63
C GLU A 56 15.22 -10.75 7.16
N VAL A 57 14.76 -9.58 6.71
CA VAL A 57 14.91 -9.13 5.33
C VAL A 57 15.35 -7.67 5.32
N GLU A 58 16.38 -7.37 4.52
CA GLU A 58 16.78 -6.00 4.26
C GLU A 58 15.91 -5.39 3.15
N ARG A 59 15.66 -4.08 3.24
CA ARG A 59 14.83 -3.37 2.28
C ARG A 59 15.50 -2.08 1.82
N SER A 60 15.71 -1.97 0.52
CA SER A 60 16.02 -0.70 -0.13
C SER A 60 14.74 0.08 -0.42
N VAL A 61 14.63 1.31 0.08
CA VAL A 61 13.46 2.17 -0.10
C VAL A 61 13.88 3.45 -0.80
N LEU A 62 13.11 3.84 -1.83
CA LEU A 62 13.30 5.13 -2.48
C LEU A 62 12.75 6.26 -1.60
N GLU A 63 13.48 7.38 -1.55
CA GLU A 63 12.99 8.59 -0.92
C GLU A 63 11.68 9.02 -1.60
N ARG A 64 10.69 9.39 -0.79
CA ARG A 64 9.37 9.76 -1.27
C ARG A 64 8.74 10.81 -0.37
N MET A 65 7.94 11.67 -0.97
CA MET A 65 7.13 12.66 -0.27
C MET A 65 5.69 12.65 -0.79
N ILE A 66 4.77 13.12 0.05
CA ILE A 66 3.38 13.34 -0.34
C ILE A 66 3.24 14.78 -0.80
N ILE A 67 2.71 14.97 -2.00
CA ILE A 67 2.33 16.27 -2.55
C ILE A 67 0.80 16.35 -2.59
N ASN A 68 0.25 17.48 -2.22
CA ASN A 68 -1.18 17.75 -2.28
C ASN A 68 -1.45 18.85 -3.29
N ILE A 69 -2.47 18.69 -4.12
CA ILE A 69 -2.99 19.71 -5.03
C ILE A 69 -4.48 19.86 -4.78
N ASP A 70 -4.93 21.06 -4.48
CA ASP A 70 -6.35 21.37 -4.39
C ASP A 70 -6.92 21.53 -5.81
N TYR A 71 -7.96 20.77 -6.13
CA TYR A 71 -8.59 20.74 -7.44
C TYR A 71 -10.09 20.48 -7.31
N GLU A 72 -10.92 21.40 -7.83
CA GLU A 72 -12.39 21.28 -7.81
C GLU A 72 -12.98 20.95 -6.42
N GLY A 73 -12.42 21.51 -5.35
CA GLY A 73 -12.86 21.27 -3.97
C GLY A 73 -12.35 19.97 -3.35
N LEU A 74 -11.55 19.19 -4.08
CA LEU A 74 -10.87 18.00 -3.58
C LEU A 74 -9.40 18.29 -3.30
N ARG A 75 -8.86 17.65 -2.27
CA ARG A 75 -7.42 17.64 -2.00
C ARG A 75 -6.81 16.37 -2.59
N LEU A 76 -6.26 16.49 -3.79
CA LEU A 76 -5.67 15.36 -4.51
C LEU A 76 -4.23 15.10 -4.02
N SER A 77 -4.01 13.90 -3.49
CA SER A 77 -2.70 13.45 -3.02
C SER A 77 -1.93 12.71 -4.11
N TYR A 78 -0.62 12.95 -4.13
CA TYR A 78 0.33 12.32 -5.03
C TYR A 78 1.55 11.88 -4.23
N LYS A 79 2.11 10.73 -4.59
CA LYS A 79 3.39 10.25 -4.09
C LYS A 79 4.47 10.61 -5.11
N LYS A 80 5.34 11.56 -4.75
CA LYS A 80 6.56 11.87 -5.50
C LYS A 80 7.70 11.03 -4.96
N VAL A 81 8.35 10.29 -5.85
CA VAL A 81 9.42 9.34 -5.54
C VAL A 81 10.69 9.77 -6.26
N PHE A 82 11.81 9.78 -5.56
CA PHE A 82 13.12 10.17 -6.09
C PHE A 82 13.99 8.93 -6.31
N HIS A 83 14.64 8.88 -7.46
CA HIS A 83 15.61 7.84 -7.78
C HIS A 83 16.75 8.42 -8.62
N LYS A 84 17.92 8.60 -7.99
CA LYS A 84 19.06 9.30 -8.60
C LYS A 84 18.62 10.69 -9.10
N ASP A 85 18.95 11.04 -10.34
CA ASP A 85 18.60 12.33 -10.95
C ASP A 85 17.17 12.40 -11.50
N LYS A 86 16.31 11.42 -11.20
CA LYS A 86 14.94 11.34 -11.69
C LYS A 86 13.94 11.39 -10.56
N SER A 87 12.79 12.02 -10.83
CA SER A 87 11.62 11.94 -9.96
C SER A 87 10.41 11.42 -10.72
N TYR A 88 9.62 10.59 -10.06
CA TYR A 88 8.37 10.02 -10.56
C TYR A 88 7.22 10.46 -9.67
N VAL A 89 6.04 10.63 -10.24
CA VAL A 89 4.85 11.05 -9.48
C VAL A 89 3.73 10.09 -9.77
N TYR A 90 3.14 9.57 -8.70
CA TYR A 90 2.06 8.59 -8.74
C TYR A 90 0.85 9.18 -8.02
N PRO A 91 -0.33 9.24 -8.66
CA PRO A 91 -1.55 9.61 -7.96
C PRO A 91 -1.85 8.60 -6.83
N GLU A 92 -2.35 9.08 -5.69
CA GLU A 92 -2.83 8.20 -4.62
C GLU A 92 -4.22 7.64 -4.95
N TYR A 93 -4.44 6.37 -4.58
CA TYR A 93 -5.66 5.65 -4.96
C TYR A 93 -6.93 6.27 -4.35
N GLU A 94 -6.90 6.64 -3.07
CA GLU A 94 -8.07 7.26 -2.42
C GLU A 94 -8.43 8.59 -3.09
N SER A 95 -7.46 9.43 -3.46
CA SER A 95 -7.73 10.65 -4.22
C SER A 95 -8.29 10.37 -5.61
N ALA A 96 -7.83 9.31 -6.30
CA ALA A 96 -8.41 8.89 -7.57
C ALA A 96 -9.85 8.41 -7.40
N LYS A 97 -10.16 7.72 -6.30
CA LYS A 97 -11.50 7.26 -5.95
C LYS A 97 -12.45 8.41 -5.63
N ASP A 98 -12.01 9.40 -4.87
CA ASP A 98 -12.79 10.60 -4.56
C ASP A 98 -13.08 11.40 -5.83
N LEU A 99 -12.06 11.61 -6.68
CA LEU A 99 -12.22 12.30 -7.96
C LEU A 99 -13.16 11.54 -8.90
N ALA A 100 -13.05 10.21 -8.93
CA ALA A 100 -13.93 9.34 -9.71
C ALA A 100 -15.38 9.47 -9.25
N ALA A 101 -15.63 9.41 -7.94
CA ALA A 101 -16.97 9.54 -7.37
C ALA A 101 -17.58 10.92 -7.66
N GLN A 102 -16.82 12.00 -7.49
CA GLN A 102 -17.30 13.36 -7.74
C GLN A 102 -17.65 13.62 -9.22
N ASN A 103 -16.87 13.04 -10.14
CA ASN A 103 -17.02 13.30 -11.58
C ASN A 103 -17.72 12.18 -12.35
N SER A 104 -18.25 11.17 -11.66
CA SER A 104 -18.81 9.95 -12.29
C SER A 104 -17.86 9.30 -13.31
N LEU A 105 -16.57 9.27 -13.00
CA LEU A 105 -15.53 8.67 -13.83
C LEU A 105 -15.21 7.24 -13.38
N SER A 106 -14.63 6.44 -14.27
CA SER A 106 -13.93 5.23 -13.85
C SER A 106 -12.63 5.58 -13.11
N ILE A 107 -12.16 4.67 -12.25
CA ILE A 107 -10.87 4.82 -11.55
C ILE A 107 -9.72 5.08 -12.53
N LYS A 108 -9.72 4.40 -13.68
CA LYS A 108 -8.71 4.59 -14.71
C LYS A 108 -8.70 6.02 -15.25
N GLU A 109 -9.88 6.55 -15.60
CA GLU A 109 -10.02 7.93 -16.09
C GLU A 109 -9.62 8.94 -15.01
N ALA A 110 -9.96 8.69 -13.75
CA ALA A 110 -9.52 9.53 -12.64
C ALA A 110 -7.99 9.53 -12.48
N PHE A 111 -7.32 8.38 -12.59
CA PHE A 111 -5.85 8.31 -12.59
C PHE A 111 -5.23 9.12 -13.73
N ASP A 112 -5.77 9.00 -14.94
CA ASP A 112 -5.26 9.73 -16.10
C ASP A 112 -5.53 11.23 -15.98
N LYS A 113 -6.70 11.64 -15.48
CA LYS A 113 -7.02 13.04 -15.15
C LYS A 113 -6.08 13.59 -14.09
N MET A 114 -5.79 12.84 -13.02
CA MET A 114 -4.85 13.25 -11.98
C MET A 114 -3.43 13.48 -12.51
N LYS A 115 -2.95 12.66 -13.46
CA LYS A 115 -1.64 12.88 -14.11
C LYS A 115 -1.63 14.19 -14.91
N LEU A 116 -2.71 14.47 -15.65
CA LEU A 116 -2.86 15.72 -16.41
C LEU A 116 -2.88 16.95 -15.48
N ILE A 117 -3.62 16.87 -14.37
CA ILE A 117 -3.69 17.94 -13.36
C ILE A 117 -2.29 18.24 -12.78
N TYR A 118 -1.51 17.20 -12.47
CA TYR A 118 -0.15 17.38 -11.97
C TYR A 118 0.77 18.00 -13.04
N GLY A 119 0.71 17.52 -14.28
CA GLY A 119 1.52 18.05 -15.40
C GLY A 119 1.24 19.53 -15.68
N GLY A 120 -0.03 19.93 -15.72
CA GLY A 120 -0.44 21.32 -15.99
C GLY A 120 -0.13 22.31 -14.85
N ASN A 121 0.10 21.83 -13.62
CA ASN A 121 0.49 22.67 -12.48
C ASN A 121 2.02 22.80 -12.32
N CYS A 122 2.83 21.91 -12.92
CA CYS A 122 4.28 22.05 -12.94
C CYS A 122 4.77 23.13 -13.92
N GLU A 123 3.99 23.51 -14.93
CA GLU A 123 4.37 24.57 -15.89
C GLU A 123 4.05 26.00 -15.40
N LYS A 124 3.46 26.14 -14.21
CA LYS A 124 3.03 27.43 -13.64
C LYS A 124 3.91 27.95 -12.50
N ASN A 125 5.05 27.32 -12.22
CA ASN A 125 6.04 27.78 -11.23
C ASN A 125 7.44 27.88 -11.83
#